data_AF-A0A951KAZ1-F1
#
_entry.id   AF-A0A951KAZ1-F1
#
_cell.length_a   1.000
_cell.length_b   1.000
_cell.length_c   1.000
_cell.angle_alpha   90.00
_cell.angle_beta   90.00
_cell.angle_gamma   90.00
#
_symmetry.space_group_name_H-M   'P 1'
#
loop_
_entity.id
_entity.type
_entity.pdbx_description
1 polymer ?
#
loop_
_entity_poly.entity_id
_entity_poly.type
_entity_poly.pdbx_seq_one_letter_code
_entity_poly.pdbx_strand_id
1 'polypeptide(L)'
;MIVSPGQAGDSPVLPKLLDELRVEYRDFGTYGTDAVDYPDVIAPVARAVARGDYERGIVLGGSGTGEAIVANKVRGIRCVEAADPVTARLGREHNDANVLAMGARIIGTEVARACVRAFLEGEFGGGRHAARVEKIARLEAEEARA
;
A
#
# COMPACT_ATOMS: atom_id res chain seq x y z
N MET A 1 9.99 1.74 5.62
CA MET A 1 8.86 1.29 4.76
C MET A 1 8.75 -0.23 4.77
N ILE A 2 7.60 -0.77 4.41
CA ILE A 2 7.39 -2.21 4.25
C ILE A 2 6.90 -2.54 2.84
N VAL A 3 7.42 -3.62 2.25
CA VAL A 3 7.03 -4.09 0.91
C VAL A 3 6.62 -5.55 0.98
N SER A 4 5.56 -5.92 0.27
CA SER A 4 5.27 -7.32 -0.06
C SER A 4 5.12 -7.48 -1.57
N PRO A 5 6.11 -8.07 -2.25
CA PRO A 5 5.93 -8.50 -3.63
C PRO A 5 4.93 -9.65 -3.74
N GLY A 6 4.23 -9.71 -4.87
CA GLY A 6 3.50 -10.90 -5.31
C GLY A 6 4.46 -12.07 -5.59
N GLN A 7 3.93 -13.17 -6.13
CA GLN A 7 4.72 -14.36 -6.48
C GLN A 7 5.98 -14.00 -7.29
N ALA A 8 7.08 -14.73 -7.05
CA ALA A 8 8.37 -14.44 -7.67
C ALA A 8 8.26 -14.39 -9.20
N GLY A 9 8.61 -13.23 -9.76
CA GLY A 9 8.37 -12.85 -11.16
C GLY A 9 7.65 -11.51 -11.29
N ASP A 10 6.84 -11.14 -10.28
CA ASP A 10 5.97 -9.97 -10.33
C ASP A 10 6.63 -8.64 -9.90
N SER A 11 7.79 -8.62 -9.22
CA SER A 11 8.55 -7.36 -9.05
C SER A 11 9.97 -7.48 -8.47
N PRO A 12 11.01 -7.71 -9.29
CA PRO A 12 12.38 -7.29 -8.95
C PRO A 12 12.55 -5.75 -8.96
N VAL A 13 11.48 -5.02 -9.28
CA VAL A 13 11.50 -3.57 -9.54
C VAL A 13 11.43 -2.76 -8.24
N LEU A 14 10.66 -3.22 -7.25
CA LEU A 14 10.47 -2.46 -6.03
C LEU A 14 11.74 -2.32 -5.19
N PRO A 15 12.46 -3.39 -4.81
CA PRO A 15 13.70 -3.28 -4.04
C PRO A 15 14.68 -2.29 -4.68
N LYS A 16 14.91 -2.44 -5.99
CA LYS A 16 15.80 -1.57 -6.76
C LYS A 16 15.33 -0.11 -6.78
N LEU A 17 14.04 0.14 -6.98
CA LEU A 17 13.49 1.49 -6.94
C LEU A 17 13.69 2.14 -5.56
N LEU A 18 13.48 1.37 -4.49
CA LEU A 18 13.62 1.88 -3.13
C LEU A 18 15.07 2.16 -2.76
N ASP A 19 16.00 1.33 -3.24
CA ASP A 19 17.44 1.59 -3.15
C ASP A 19 17.82 2.89 -3.89
N GLU A 20 17.31 3.08 -5.12
CA GLU A 20 17.53 4.30 -5.91
C GLU A 20 16.99 5.56 -5.20
N LEU A 21 15.83 5.43 -4.55
CA LEU A 21 15.21 6.50 -3.75
C LEU A 21 15.82 6.65 -2.36
N ARG A 22 16.76 5.77 -1.97
CA ARG A 22 17.39 5.72 -0.65
C ARG A 22 16.39 5.62 0.50
N VAL A 23 15.32 4.84 0.30
CA VAL A 23 14.31 4.60 1.33
C VAL A 23 14.57 3.27 1.99
N GLU A 24 14.77 3.26 3.31
CA GLU A 24 14.89 2.02 4.06
C GLU A 24 13.58 1.22 4.01
N TYR A 25 13.70 -0.06 3.67
CA TYR A 25 12.55 -0.96 3.59
C TYR A 25 12.82 -2.32 4.20
N ARG A 26 11.73 -2.97 4.59
CA ARG A 26 11.72 -4.40 4.88
C ARG A 26 10.80 -5.11 3.90
N ASP A 27 11.34 -6.12 3.23
CA ASP A 27 10.59 -7.03 2.37
C ASP A 27 9.95 -8.13 3.23
N PHE A 28 8.63 -8.32 3.10
CA PHE A 28 7.84 -9.34 3.80
C PHE A 28 7.52 -10.54 2.90
N GLY A 29 8.12 -10.60 1.71
CA GLY A 29 7.93 -11.67 0.74
C GLY A 29 6.68 -11.45 -0.13
N THR A 30 6.39 -12.39 -1.03
CA THR A 30 6.92 -13.77 -1.01
C THR A 30 8.31 -13.91 -1.61
N TYR A 31 9.06 -14.93 -1.17
CA TYR A 31 10.44 -15.18 -1.59
C TYR A 31 10.57 -16.31 -2.62
N GLY A 32 9.44 -16.73 -3.22
CA GLY A 32 9.38 -17.89 -4.11
C GLY A 32 8.25 -17.80 -5.12
N THR A 33 8.24 -18.74 -6.06
CA THR A 33 7.26 -18.83 -7.15
C THR A 33 6.01 -19.60 -6.75
N ASP A 34 6.01 -20.22 -5.58
CA ASP A 34 4.90 -21.05 -5.12
C ASP A 34 3.64 -20.20 -4.94
N ALA A 35 2.51 -20.86 -5.18
CA ALA A 35 1.23 -20.23 -4.96
C ALA A 35 1.06 -19.88 -3.48
N VAL A 36 0.63 -18.65 -3.22
CA VAL A 36 0.32 -18.15 -1.89
C VAL A 36 -1.04 -17.48 -1.88
N ASP A 37 -1.67 -17.49 -0.72
CA ASP A 37 -2.87 -16.73 -0.47
C ASP A 37 -2.48 -15.32 -0.04
N TYR A 38 -2.78 -14.34 -0.89
CA TYR A 38 -2.43 -12.94 -0.64
C TYR A 38 -2.89 -12.41 0.75
N PRO A 39 -4.02 -12.86 1.36
CA PRO A 39 -4.38 -12.38 2.69
C PRO A 39 -3.31 -12.66 3.76
N ASP A 40 -2.62 -13.81 3.67
CA ASP A 40 -1.63 -14.24 4.65
C ASP A 40 -0.35 -13.41 4.58
N VAL A 41 -0.10 -12.76 3.45
CA VAL A 41 1.09 -11.92 3.22
C VAL A 41 0.76 -10.44 3.44
N ILE A 42 -0.42 -9.99 2.98
CA ILE A 42 -0.82 -8.58 3.07
C ILE A 42 -1.24 -8.18 4.49
N ALA A 43 -1.91 -9.05 5.23
CA ALA A 43 -2.36 -8.71 6.58
C ALA A 43 -1.19 -8.42 7.55
N PRO A 44 -0.08 -9.18 7.57
CA PRO A 44 1.11 -8.81 8.33
C PRO A 44 1.67 -7.43 7.98
N VAL A 45 1.72 -7.09 6.69
CA VAL A 45 2.21 -5.78 6.22
C VAL A 45 1.34 -4.65 6.75
N ALA A 46 0.03 -4.76 6.52
CA ALA A 46 -0.96 -3.80 6.98
C ALA A 46 -0.92 -3.64 8.51
N ARG A 47 -0.80 -4.74 9.27
CA ARG A 47 -0.67 -4.68 10.73
C ARG A 47 0.61 -3.98 11.20
N ALA A 48 1.73 -4.16 10.51
CA ALA A 48 2.97 -3.49 10.87
C ALA A 48 2.88 -1.97 10.66
N VAL A 49 2.24 -1.53 9.57
CA VAL A 49 1.95 -0.10 9.36
C VAL A 49 0.98 0.43 10.40
N ALA A 50 -0.09 -0.31 10.71
CA ALA A 50 -1.09 0.10 11.70
C ALA A 50 -0.52 0.26 13.11
N ARG A 51 0.48 -0.56 13.48
CA ARG A 51 1.19 -0.45 14.77
C ARG A 51 2.19 0.71 14.82
N GLY A 52 2.53 1.30 13.68
CA GLY A 52 3.56 2.34 13.59
C GLY A 52 4.99 1.79 13.50
N ASP A 53 5.17 0.47 13.30
CA ASP A 53 6.50 -0.12 13.06
C ASP A 53 7.12 0.41 11.76
N TYR A 54 6.26 0.80 10.81
CA TYR A 54 6.62 1.42 9.54
C TYR A 54 5.62 2.52 9.20
N GLU A 55 6.11 3.64 8.66
CA GLU A 55 5.26 4.77 8.31
C GLU A 55 4.33 4.48 7.11
N ARG A 56 4.80 3.65 6.16
CA ARG A 56 4.13 3.38 4.90
C ARG A 56 4.36 1.94 4.46
N GLY A 57 3.37 1.37 3.77
CA GLY A 57 3.46 0.06 3.11
C GLY A 57 3.17 0.10 1.62
N ILE A 58 3.80 -0.81 0.88
CA ILE A 58 3.51 -1.08 -0.54
C ILE A 58 3.23 -2.57 -0.69
N VAL A 59 2.11 -2.90 -1.33
CA VAL A 59 1.68 -4.28 -1.56
C VAL A 59 1.43 -4.50 -3.05
N LEU A 60 1.86 -5.66 -3.54
CA LEU A 60 1.65 -6.07 -4.93
C LEU A 60 1.01 -7.43 -4.99
N GLY A 61 0.14 -7.59 -5.98
CA GLY A 61 -0.31 -8.89 -6.42
C GLY A 61 -0.76 -8.84 -7.86
N GLY A 62 -1.61 -9.79 -8.27
CA GLY A 62 -2.04 -9.89 -9.67
C GLY A 62 -2.75 -8.63 -10.15
N SER A 63 -3.83 -8.24 -9.46
CA SER A 63 -4.60 -7.03 -9.77
C SER A 63 -4.36 -5.87 -8.81
N GLY A 64 -3.87 -6.11 -7.58
CA GLY A 64 -3.78 -5.09 -6.53
C GLY A 64 -5.10 -4.90 -5.76
N THR A 65 -6.22 -5.30 -6.33
CA THR A 65 -7.55 -5.14 -5.73
C THR A 65 -7.74 -6.03 -4.49
N GLY A 66 -7.36 -7.31 -4.57
CA GLY A 66 -7.47 -8.23 -3.43
C GLY A 66 -6.60 -7.78 -2.27
N GLU A 67 -5.39 -7.33 -2.61
CA GLU A 67 -4.42 -6.78 -1.67
C GLU A 67 -4.96 -5.53 -0.98
N ALA A 68 -5.54 -4.59 -1.74
CA ALA A 68 -6.17 -3.40 -1.18
C ALA A 68 -7.37 -3.74 -0.26
N ILE A 69 -8.20 -4.71 -0.66
CA ILE A 69 -9.35 -5.16 0.15
C ILE A 69 -8.86 -5.71 1.49
N VAL A 70 -7.87 -6.61 1.50
CA VAL A 70 -7.32 -7.19 2.74
C VAL A 70 -6.66 -6.13 3.60
N ALA A 71 -5.81 -5.28 3.03
CA ALA A 71 -5.11 -4.25 3.79
C ALA A 71 -6.09 -3.35 4.54
N ASN A 72 -7.17 -2.94 3.87
CA ASN A 72 -8.23 -2.11 4.47
C ASN A 72 -9.09 -2.83 5.52
N LYS A 73 -8.97 -4.15 5.72
CA LYS A 73 -9.59 -4.85 6.86
C LYS A 73 -8.82 -4.65 8.16
N VAL A 74 -7.58 -4.17 8.10
CA VAL A 74 -6.80 -3.86 9.29
C VAL A 74 -7.13 -2.44 9.76
N ARG A 75 -7.61 -2.32 10.99
CA ARG A 75 -7.96 -1.01 11.59
C ARG A 75 -6.80 -0.03 11.51
N GLY A 76 -7.10 1.22 11.15
CA GLY A 76 -6.10 2.28 10.97
C GLY A 76 -5.39 2.27 9.61
N ILE A 77 -5.69 1.31 8.73
CA ILE A 77 -5.14 1.26 7.37
C ILE A 77 -6.05 1.95 6.39
N ARG A 78 -5.43 2.80 5.57
CA ARG A 78 -6.02 3.44 4.41
C ARG A 78 -5.17 3.04 3.22
N CYS A 79 -5.55 1.94 2.59
CA CYS A 79 -4.92 1.42 1.41
C CYS A 79 -5.58 1.98 0.16
N VAL A 80 -4.78 2.61 -0.71
CA VAL A 80 -5.20 3.03 -2.05
C VAL A 80 -4.69 2.03 -3.08
N GLU A 81 -5.57 1.51 -3.94
CA GLU A 81 -5.16 0.83 -5.16
C GLU A 81 -4.91 1.87 -6.24
N ALA A 82 -3.73 1.85 -6.88
CA ALA A 82 -3.42 2.78 -7.95
C ALA A 82 -2.89 2.06 -9.20
N ALA A 83 -3.48 2.39 -10.34
CA ALA A 83 -3.00 2.00 -11.66
C ALA A 83 -2.32 3.17 -12.41
N ASP A 84 -2.19 4.33 -11.76
CA ASP A 84 -1.55 5.51 -12.32
C ASP A 84 -0.99 6.42 -11.20
N PRO A 85 0.00 7.29 -11.50
CA PRO A 85 0.63 8.14 -10.49
C PRO A 85 -0.28 9.22 -9.91
N VAL A 86 -1.32 9.64 -10.64
CA VAL A 86 -2.27 10.65 -10.15
C VAL A 86 -3.09 10.03 -9.02
N THR A 87 -3.61 8.82 -9.22
CA THR A 87 -4.34 8.09 -8.18
C THR A 87 -3.45 7.85 -6.95
N ALA A 88 -2.20 7.44 -7.15
CA ALA A 88 -1.26 7.23 -6.04
C ALA A 88 -1.01 8.52 -5.23
N ARG A 89 -0.75 9.65 -5.92
CA ARG A 89 -0.57 10.96 -5.28
C ARG A 89 -1.83 11.43 -4.56
N LEU A 90 -3.00 11.36 -5.20
CA LEU A 90 -4.27 11.76 -4.60
C LEU A 90 -4.64 10.87 -3.40
N GLY A 91 -4.25 9.59 -3.42
CA GLY A 91 -4.35 8.70 -2.26
C GLY A 91 -3.67 9.31 -1.02
N ARG A 92 -2.45 9.85 -1.19
CA ARG A 92 -1.73 10.56 -0.13
C ARG A 92 -2.36 11.91 0.20
N GLU A 93 -2.50 12.79 -0.79
CA GLU A 93 -2.92 14.17 -0.60
C GLU A 93 -4.32 14.28 0.02
N HIS A 94 -5.27 13.44 -0.43
CA HIS A 94 -6.66 13.56 -0.04
C HIS A 94 -7.12 12.59 1.03
N ASN A 95 -6.47 11.42 1.15
CA ASN A 95 -6.95 10.34 2.02
C ASN A 95 -5.93 9.96 3.09
N ASP A 96 -4.77 10.63 3.12
CA ASP A 96 -3.63 10.25 3.95
C ASP A 96 -3.39 8.73 3.90
N ALA A 97 -3.40 8.15 2.70
CA ALA A 97 -3.21 6.72 2.52
C ALA A 97 -1.84 6.31 3.08
N ASN A 98 -1.81 5.27 3.90
CA ASN A 98 -0.59 4.73 4.50
C ASN A 98 -0.17 3.39 3.88
N VAL A 99 -0.99 2.83 2.99
CA VAL A 99 -0.62 1.68 2.15
C VAL A 99 -0.96 1.96 0.68
N LEU A 100 -0.09 1.55 -0.22
CA LEU A 100 -0.31 1.54 -1.67
C LEU A 100 -0.41 0.11 -2.17
N ALA A 101 -1.48 -0.21 -2.91
CA ALA A 101 -1.64 -1.46 -3.64
C ALA A 101 -1.49 -1.24 -5.15
N MET A 102 -0.86 -2.19 -5.83
CA MET A 102 -0.69 -2.17 -7.29
C MET A 102 -0.84 -3.58 -7.89
N GLY A 103 -1.35 -3.65 -9.12
CA GLY A 103 -1.48 -4.89 -9.87
C GLY A 103 -0.32 -5.13 -10.84
N ALA A 104 0.49 -6.15 -10.56
CA ALA A 104 1.61 -6.55 -11.41
C ALA A 104 1.18 -6.99 -12.82
N ARG A 105 -0.07 -7.46 -13.00
CA ARG A 105 -0.65 -7.83 -14.30
C ARG A 105 -1.42 -6.69 -14.97
N ILE A 106 -1.56 -5.56 -14.28
CA ILE A 106 -2.39 -4.43 -14.71
C ILE A 106 -1.54 -3.30 -15.26
N ILE A 107 -0.43 -2.98 -14.59
CA ILE A 107 0.44 -1.85 -14.96
C ILE A 107 1.86 -2.30 -15.26
N GLY A 108 2.49 -1.63 -16.22
CA GLY A 108 3.89 -1.86 -16.55
C GLY A 108 4.85 -1.29 -15.50
N THR A 109 6.08 -1.80 -15.51
CA THR A 109 7.16 -1.43 -14.57
C THR A 109 7.34 0.07 -14.37
N GLU A 110 7.42 0.86 -15.45
CA GLU A 110 7.64 2.31 -15.31
C GLU A 110 6.44 3.04 -14.70
N VAL A 111 5.22 2.57 -14.96
CA VAL A 111 4.01 3.10 -14.31
C VAL A 111 4.03 2.76 -12.83
N ALA A 112 4.35 1.51 -12.46
CA ALA A 112 4.49 1.12 -11.05
C ALA A 112 5.55 1.96 -10.32
N ARG A 113 6.71 2.21 -10.95
CA ARG A 113 7.76 3.09 -10.39
C ARG A 113 7.26 4.52 -10.19
N ALA A 114 6.50 5.05 -11.15
CA ALA A 114 5.92 6.38 -11.05
C ALA A 114 4.83 6.46 -9.97
N CYS A 115 3.99 5.43 -9.80
CA CYS A 115 3.03 5.32 -8.70
C CYS A 115 3.71 5.34 -7.34
N VAL A 116 4.77 4.53 -7.17
CA VAL A 116 5.51 4.47 -5.90
C VAL A 116 6.16 5.82 -5.58
N ARG A 117 6.83 6.47 -6.54
CA ARG A 117 7.37 7.83 -6.33
C ARG A 117 6.28 8.82 -5.92
N ALA A 118 5.19 8.87 -6.68
CA ALA A 118 4.08 9.78 -6.41
C ALA A 118 3.42 9.54 -5.03
N PHE A 119 3.39 8.29 -4.58
CA PHE A 119 2.91 7.94 -3.24
C PHE A 119 3.90 8.30 -2.12
N LEU A 120 5.21 8.13 -2.36
CA LEU A 120 6.22 8.43 -1.35
C LEU A 120 6.47 9.93 -1.19
N GLU A 121 6.44 10.67 -2.28
CA GLU A 121 6.62 12.12 -2.31
C GLU A 121 5.34 12.87 -1.94
N GLY A 122 4.18 12.19 -1.96
CA GLY A 122 2.88 12.78 -1.65
C GLY A 122 2.72 13.18 -0.19
N GLU A 123 2.56 14.48 0.05
CA GLU A 123 2.24 15.05 1.36
C GLU A 123 0.73 15.12 1.59
N PHE A 124 0.29 14.94 2.84
CA PHE A 124 -1.13 15.02 3.16
C PHE A 124 -1.60 16.48 3.15
N GLY A 125 -2.67 16.77 2.39
CA GLY A 125 -3.16 18.13 2.19
C GLY A 125 -3.94 18.72 3.37
N GLY A 126 -4.28 17.92 4.39
CA GLY A 126 -4.98 18.40 5.59
C GLY A 126 -6.33 19.09 5.29
N GLY A 127 -6.68 20.11 6.07
CA GLY A 127 -7.89 20.92 5.87
C GLY A 127 -9.17 20.08 5.73
N ARG A 128 -9.91 20.24 4.62
CA ARG A 128 -11.14 19.49 4.35
C ARG A 128 -10.92 17.97 4.27
N HIS A 129 -9.70 17.53 3.95
CA HIS A 129 -9.34 16.12 3.82
C HIS A 129 -9.17 15.47 5.19
N ALA A 130 -8.61 16.18 6.17
CA ALA A 130 -8.49 15.71 7.56
C ALA A 130 -9.86 15.38 8.16
N ALA A 131 -10.87 16.24 7.94
CA ALA A 131 -12.23 15.99 8.42
C ALA A 131 -12.88 14.74 7.79
N ARG A 132 -12.45 14.31 6.59
CA ARG A 132 -12.94 13.09 5.93
C ARG A 132 -12.20 11.86 6.43
N VAL A 133 -10.89 11.96 6.62
CA VAL A 133 -10.08 10.90 7.26
C VAL A 133 -10.60 10.59 8.66
N GLU A 134 -10.96 11.60 9.44
CA GLU A 134 -11.56 11.40 10.77
C GLU A 134 -12.90 10.65 10.70
N LYS A 135 -13.72 10.93 9.68
CA LYS A 135 -14.97 10.18 9.46
C LYS A 135 -14.71 8.71 9.11
N ILE A 136 -13.66 8.42 8.34
CA ILE A 136 -13.24 7.04 8.04
C ILE A 136 -12.84 6.33 9.35
N ALA A 137 -12.01 6.96 10.17
CA ALA A 137 -11.61 6.40 11.46
C ALA A 137 -12.81 6.17 12.40
N ARG A 138 -13.82 7.04 12.35
CA ARG A 138 -15.06 6.86 13.12
C ARG A 138 -15.87 5.66 12.63
N LEU A 139 -16.03 5.48 11.31
CA LEU A 139 -16.69 4.30 10.74
C LEU A 139 -16.01 3.01 11.21
N GLU A 140 -14.68 2.96 11.17
CA GLU A 140 -13.93 1.80 11.70
C GLU A 140 -14.22 1.52 13.19
N ALA A 141 -14.39 2.57 13.99
CA ALA A 141 -14.68 2.44 15.42
C ALA A 141 -16.14 2.03 15.70
N GLU A 142 -17.07 2.33 14.81
CA GLU A 142 -18.48 1.94 14.88
C GLU A 142 -18.63 0.45 14.53
N GLU A 143 -18.04 0.01 13.42
CA GLU A 143 -18.08 -1.40 12.97
C GLU A 143 -17.39 -2.36 13.96
N ALA A 144 -16.36 -1.90 14.69
CA ALA A 144 -15.69 -2.72 15.71
C ALA A 144 -16.52 -2.98 16.98
N ARG A 145 -17.64 -2.27 17.15
CA ARG A 145 -18.54 -2.41 18.32
C ARG A 145 -19.82 -3.18 18.00
N ALA A 146 -20.07 -3.46 16.71
CA ALA A 146 -21.19 -4.24 16.21
C ALA A 146 -20.88 -5.74 16.26
#